data_AF-A0A3A8I7M2-F1
#
_entry.id   AF-A0A3A8I7M2-F1
#
_cell.length_a   1.000
_cell.length_b   1.000
_cell.length_c   1.000
_cell.angle_alpha   90.00
_cell.angle_beta   90.00
_cell.angle_gamma   90.00
#
_symmetry.space_group_name_H-M   'P 1'
#
loop_
_entity.id
_entity.type
_entity.pdbx_description
1 polymer ?
#
loop_
_entity_poly.entity_id
_entity_poly.type
_entity_poly.pdbx_seq_one_letter_code
_entity_poly.pdbx_strand_id
1 'polypeptide(L)'
;MTSMSSDVPAAPKKSVLPGVALGFSIASLCLICLWPVGLVLSIVAMVKTGKPGQQGRGLALAALIISVASIFFSGIMAAIAIPNFIKFQARAKQAECKVNLKSIYISAQGQLAEEQPLGSLQELGFVPEPGNRYAYVLRLPDDFVSVSPRFTAIDPTEIQAALDTAGVVPGVQGECPECTLTAACVGNVDNDDTLDVWSISTAERTDANGKAIAPGEVFNHMNDVQE
;
A
#
# COMPACT_ATOMS: atom_id res chain seq x y z
N MET A 1 -54.55 65.38 -14.64
CA MET A 1 -54.77 63.92 -14.61
C MET A 1 -53.50 63.24 -15.08
N THR A 2 -52.58 62.98 -14.15
CA THR A 2 -51.36 62.21 -14.37
C THR A 2 -51.74 60.73 -14.38
N SER A 3 -51.65 60.10 -15.55
CA SER A 3 -51.79 58.66 -15.71
C SER A 3 -50.61 57.98 -14.99
N MET A 4 -50.89 57.37 -13.84
CA MET A 4 -49.99 56.39 -13.24
C MET A 4 -50.04 55.13 -14.11
N SER A 5 -49.02 54.95 -14.95
CA SER A 5 -48.77 53.67 -15.61
C SER A 5 -48.44 52.64 -14.54
N SER A 6 -49.36 51.72 -14.28
CA SER A 6 -49.15 50.59 -13.40
C SER A 6 -48.32 49.55 -14.14
N ASP A 7 -47.00 49.69 -14.10
CA ASP A 7 -46.09 48.64 -14.55
C ASP A 7 -46.22 47.46 -13.60
N VAL A 8 -47.01 46.46 -14.00
CA VAL A 8 -47.06 45.15 -13.34
C VAL A 8 -45.62 44.58 -13.33
N PRO A 9 -45.02 44.28 -12.17
CA PRO A 9 -43.67 43.74 -12.13
C PRO A 9 -43.65 42.41 -12.89
N ALA A 10 -42.86 42.36 -13.96
CA ALA A 10 -42.71 41.18 -14.79
C ALA A 10 -42.31 39.97 -13.93
N ALA A 11 -43.02 38.84 -14.10
CA ALA A 11 -42.77 37.64 -13.33
C ALA A 11 -41.32 37.16 -13.50
N PRO A 12 -40.63 36.77 -12.40
CA PRO A 12 -39.24 36.37 -12.47
C PRO A 12 -39.04 35.13 -13.34
N LYS A 13 -37.99 35.14 -14.17
CA LYS A 13 -37.67 34.02 -15.06
C LYS A 13 -37.09 32.85 -14.25
N LYS A 14 -37.66 31.65 -14.42
CA LYS A 14 -37.17 30.41 -13.78
C LYS A 14 -36.02 29.82 -14.58
N SER A 15 -34.85 29.65 -13.95
CA SER A 15 -33.69 28.98 -14.52
C SER A 15 -33.55 27.58 -13.94
N VAL A 16 -33.28 26.58 -14.78
CA VAL A 16 -33.08 25.17 -14.36
C VAL A 16 -31.67 24.95 -13.79
N LEU A 17 -30.73 25.84 -14.14
CA LEU A 17 -29.31 25.69 -13.81
C LEU A 17 -29.00 25.56 -12.30
N PRO A 18 -29.63 26.31 -11.37
CA PRO A 18 -29.38 26.14 -9.94
C PRO A 18 -29.76 24.75 -9.41
N GLY A 19 -30.80 24.12 -9.98
CA GLY A 19 -31.20 22.76 -9.63
C GLY A 19 -30.19 21.72 -10.13
N VAL A 20 -29.69 21.90 -11.36
CA VAL A 20 -28.64 21.04 -11.93
C VAL A 20 -27.34 21.17 -11.13
N ALA A 21 -26.94 22.39 -10.78
CA ALA A 21 -25.76 22.65 -9.95
C ALA A 21 -25.86 21.94 -8.60
N LEU A 22 -27.01 22.08 -7.92
CA LEU A 22 -27.25 21.40 -6.63
C LEU A 22 -27.18 19.87 -6.76
N GLY A 23 -27.73 19.31 -7.83
CA GLY A 23 -27.67 17.87 -8.09
C GLY A 23 -26.22 17.34 -8.20
N PHE A 24 -25.37 18.02 -8.97
CA PHE A 24 -23.96 17.64 -9.10
C PHE A 24 -23.16 17.90 -7.81
N SER A 25 -23.47 18.96 -7.06
CA SER A 25 -22.87 19.20 -5.74
C SER A 25 -23.19 18.06 -4.76
N ILE A 26 -24.43 17.58 -4.73
CA ILE A 26 -24.81 16.43 -3.89
C ILE A 26 -24.14 15.14 -4.39
N ALA A 27 -24.14 14.89 -5.70
CA ALA A 27 -23.48 13.71 -6.27
C ALA A 27 -21.97 13.68 -5.95
N SER A 28 -21.33 14.85 -5.84
CA SER A 28 -19.91 14.95 -5.50
C SER A 28 -19.56 14.47 -4.09
N LEU A 29 -20.53 14.40 -3.17
CA LEU A 29 -20.33 13.79 -1.84
C LEU A 29 -20.07 12.28 -1.93
N CYS A 30 -20.66 11.60 -2.91
CA CYS A 30 -20.49 10.15 -3.11
C CYS A 30 -19.41 9.84 -4.16
N LEU A 31 -19.26 10.70 -5.17
CA LEU A 31 -18.36 10.51 -6.29
C LEU A 31 -17.37 11.68 -6.33
N ILE A 32 -16.23 11.51 -5.66
CA ILE A 32 -15.19 12.54 -5.51
C ILE A 32 -14.84 13.17 -6.86
N CYS A 33 -14.75 12.40 -7.95
CA CYS A 33 -14.43 12.91 -9.29
C CYS A 33 -15.38 14.00 -9.83
N LEU A 34 -16.59 14.15 -9.26
CA LEU A 34 -17.58 15.14 -9.70
C LEU A 34 -17.49 16.49 -8.96
N TRP A 35 -16.61 16.63 -7.95
CA TRP A 35 -16.46 17.88 -7.21
C TRP A 35 -16.11 19.09 -8.12
N PRO A 36 -15.24 18.98 -9.17
CA PRO A 36 -14.92 20.12 -10.01
C PRO A 36 -16.14 20.56 -10.83
N VAL A 37 -16.93 19.60 -11.30
CA VAL A 37 -18.16 19.87 -12.07
C VAL A 37 -19.19 20.57 -11.20
N GLY A 38 -19.44 20.07 -9.99
CA GLY A 38 -20.35 20.71 -9.03
C GLY A 38 -19.93 22.14 -8.67
N LEU A 39 -18.64 22.36 -8.44
CA LEU A 39 -18.10 23.69 -8.13
C LEU A 39 -18.27 24.66 -9.30
N VAL A 40 -17.90 24.27 -10.52
CA VAL A 40 -18.04 25.13 -11.69
C VAL A 40 -19.51 25.46 -11.95
N LEU A 41 -20.41 24.47 -11.89
CA LEU A 41 -21.84 24.68 -12.12
C LEU A 41 -22.47 25.59 -11.06
N SER A 42 -22.07 25.47 -9.79
CA SER A 42 -22.57 26.34 -8.72
C SER A 42 -22.09 27.79 -8.86
N ILE A 43 -20.85 28.02 -9.28
CA ILE A 43 -20.34 29.37 -9.61
C ILE A 43 -21.13 29.99 -10.77
N VAL A 44 -21.33 29.25 -11.86
CA VAL A 44 -22.11 29.73 -13.02
C VAL A 44 -23.56 30.02 -12.62
N ALA A 45 -24.16 29.18 -11.78
CA ALA A 45 -25.51 29.41 -11.25
C ALA A 45 -25.58 30.68 -10.39
N MET A 46 -24.56 30.94 -9.56
CA MET A 46 -24.45 32.16 -8.75
C MET A 46 -24.33 33.43 -9.62
N VAL A 47 -23.48 33.41 -10.65
CA VAL A 47 -23.35 34.54 -11.59
C VAL A 47 -24.66 34.81 -12.34
N LYS A 48 -25.36 33.76 -12.80
CA LYS A 48 -26.62 33.93 -13.56
C LYS A 48 -27.79 34.37 -12.69
N THR A 49 -27.89 33.87 -11.45
CA THR A 49 -28.97 34.24 -10.52
C THR A 49 -28.72 35.57 -9.77
N GLY A 50 -27.54 36.18 -9.93
CA GLY A 50 -27.23 37.50 -9.41
C GLY A 50 -27.89 38.67 -10.16
N LYS A 51 -28.46 38.43 -11.35
CA LYS A 51 -29.16 39.46 -12.15
C LYS A 51 -30.57 39.73 -11.59
N PRO A 52 -31.04 40.99 -11.60
CA PRO A 52 -32.38 41.34 -11.13
C PRO A 52 -33.47 40.60 -11.93
N GLY A 53 -34.50 40.11 -11.24
CA GLY A 53 -35.60 39.34 -11.85
C GLY A 53 -35.35 37.85 -12.10
N GLN A 54 -34.25 37.28 -11.58
CA GLN A 54 -33.95 35.84 -11.65
C GLN A 54 -34.30 35.13 -10.34
N GLN A 55 -34.91 33.94 -10.45
CA GLN A 55 -35.23 33.09 -9.30
C GLN A 55 -34.21 31.94 -9.16
N GLY A 56 -33.97 31.46 -7.94
CA GLY A 56 -33.12 30.27 -7.69
C GLY A 56 -31.76 30.55 -7.02
N ARG A 57 -31.51 31.79 -6.57
CA ARG A 57 -30.26 32.17 -5.88
C ARG A 57 -29.98 31.35 -4.62
N GLY A 58 -31.02 30.99 -3.85
CA GLY A 58 -30.86 30.12 -2.67
C GLY A 58 -30.35 28.72 -3.00
N LEU A 59 -30.83 28.13 -4.11
CA LEU A 59 -30.33 26.83 -4.60
C LEU A 59 -28.89 26.93 -5.11
N ALA A 60 -28.55 28.02 -5.81
CA ALA A 60 -27.18 28.26 -6.27
C ALA A 60 -26.20 28.44 -5.11
N LEU A 61 -26.62 29.15 -4.04
CA LEU A 61 -25.84 29.31 -2.82
C LEU A 61 -25.66 27.98 -2.09
N ALA A 62 -26.72 27.19 -1.95
CA ALA A 62 -26.65 25.86 -1.34
C ALA A 62 -25.71 24.93 -2.12
N ALA A 63 -25.80 24.91 -3.46
CA ALA A 63 -24.91 24.14 -4.32
C ALA A 63 -23.44 24.54 -4.11
N LEU A 64 -23.16 25.86 -4.03
CA LEU A 64 -21.80 26.36 -3.80
C LEU A 64 -21.25 25.90 -2.44
N ILE A 65 -22.04 26.03 -1.36
CA ILE A 65 -21.64 25.61 -0.02
C ILE A 65 -21.34 24.12 0.03
N ILE A 66 -22.22 23.28 -0.56
CA ILE A 66 -22.04 21.83 -0.59
C ILE A 66 -20.80 21.46 -1.40
N SER A 67 -20.56 22.09 -2.56
CA SER A 67 -19.36 21.83 -3.37
C SER A 67 -18.07 22.18 -2.63
N VAL A 68 -18.03 23.31 -1.91
CA VAL A 68 -16.86 23.71 -1.10
C VAL A 68 -16.68 22.80 0.13
N ALA A 69 -17.76 22.37 0.77
CA ALA A 69 -17.68 21.41 1.87
C ALA A 69 -17.18 20.04 1.40
N SER A 70 -17.62 19.59 0.21
CA SER A 70 -17.26 18.28 -0.35
C SER A 70 -15.75 18.19 -0.64
N ILE A 71 -15.15 19.22 -1.27
CA ILE A 71 -13.70 19.24 -1.52
C ILE A 71 -12.89 19.19 -0.21
N PHE A 72 -13.31 19.94 0.81
CA PHE A 72 -12.62 19.95 2.10
C PHE A 72 -12.70 18.59 2.79
N PHE A 73 -13.88 17.98 2.79
CA PHE A 73 -14.09 16.65 3.39
C PHE A 73 -13.30 15.56 2.67
N SER A 74 -13.30 15.55 1.32
CA SER A 74 -12.50 14.59 0.54
C SER A 74 -11.00 14.74 0.79
N GLY A 75 -10.50 15.97 0.97
CA GLY A 75 -9.10 16.24 1.30
C GLY A 75 -8.69 15.63 2.64
N ILE A 76 -9.52 15.75 3.68
CA ILE A 76 -9.26 15.15 5.01
C ILE A 76 -9.25 13.62 4.91
N MET A 77 -10.24 13.04 4.23
CA MET A 77 -10.30 11.58 4.05
C MET A 77 -9.08 11.06 3.30
N ALA A 78 -8.65 11.75 2.24
CA ALA A 78 -7.43 11.38 1.50
C ALA A 78 -6.18 11.47 2.37
N ALA A 79 -6.05 12.52 3.19
CA ALA A 79 -4.92 12.70 4.10
C ALA A 79 -4.78 11.56 5.13
N ILE A 80 -5.90 10.98 5.57
CA ILE A 80 -5.89 9.83 6.51
C ILE A 80 -5.73 8.51 5.75
N ALA A 81 -6.43 8.35 4.62
CA ALA A 81 -6.51 7.06 3.92
C ALA A 81 -5.23 6.73 3.12
N ILE A 82 -4.60 7.70 2.47
CA ILE A 82 -3.39 7.48 1.64
C ILE A 82 -2.24 6.86 2.44
N PRO A 83 -1.78 7.44 3.58
CA PRO A 83 -0.66 6.85 4.33
C PRO A 83 -1.02 5.46 4.86
N ASN A 84 -2.26 5.28 5.30
CA ASN A 84 -2.72 3.98 5.78
C ASN A 84 -2.74 2.92 4.66
N PHE A 85 -3.16 3.30 3.45
CA PHE A 85 -3.15 2.42 2.29
C PHE A 85 -1.73 2.03 1.86
N ILE A 86 -0.78 2.96 1.87
CA ILE A 86 0.64 2.68 1.58
C ILE A 86 1.19 1.67 2.61
N LYS A 87 0.91 1.89 3.89
CA LYS A 87 1.31 0.99 4.98
C LYS A 87 0.71 -0.41 4.83
N PHE A 88 -0.57 -0.51 4.46
CA PHE A 88 -1.21 -1.81 4.21
C PHE A 88 -0.61 -2.54 3.01
N GLN A 89 -0.28 -1.82 1.94
CA GLN A 89 0.41 -2.41 0.79
C GLN A 89 1.77 -2.95 1.19
N ALA A 90 2.58 -2.19 1.94
CA ALA A 90 3.89 -2.64 2.39
C ALA A 90 3.77 -3.87 3.30
N ARG A 91 2.82 -3.89 4.24
CA ARG A 91 2.58 -5.05 5.11
C ARG A 91 2.15 -6.29 4.34
N ALA A 92 1.26 -6.15 3.36
CA ALA A 92 0.85 -7.25 2.49
C ALA A 92 2.05 -7.77 1.68
N LYS A 93 2.89 -6.85 1.19
CA LYS A 93 4.11 -7.17 0.48
C LYS A 93 5.09 -7.98 1.33
N GLN A 94 5.33 -7.56 2.58
CA GLN A 94 6.21 -8.25 3.54
C GLN A 94 5.66 -9.61 3.98
N ALA A 95 4.33 -9.80 3.99
CA ALA A 95 3.70 -11.05 4.41
C ALA A 95 4.09 -12.22 3.50
N GLU A 96 4.29 -11.98 2.20
CA GLU A 96 4.72 -13.00 1.23
C GLU A 96 6.06 -13.64 1.66
N CYS A 97 7.08 -12.83 1.95
CA CYS A 97 8.34 -13.34 2.45
C CYS A 97 8.16 -14.10 3.77
N LYS A 98 7.46 -13.49 4.75
CA LYS A 98 7.29 -14.08 6.08
C LYS A 98 6.63 -15.46 6.02
N VAL A 99 5.59 -15.62 5.20
CA VAL A 99 4.89 -16.90 5.00
C VAL A 99 5.79 -17.93 4.33
N ASN A 100 6.54 -17.55 3.30
CA ASN A 100 7.45 -18.45 2.59
C ASN A 100 8.66 -18.86 3.44
N LEU A 101 9.22 -17.96 4.25
CA LEU A 101 10.26 -18.35 5.23
C LEU A 101 9.70 -19.32 6.27
N LYS A 102 8.47 -19.11 6.73
CA LYS A 102 7.79 -20.04 7.65
C LYS A 102 7.59 -21.42 7.03
N SER A 103 7.28 -21.53 5.73
CA SER A 103 7.15 -22.84 5.08
C SER A 103 8.49 -23.58 5.00
N ILE A 104 9.59 -22.89 4.70
CA ILE A 104 10.96 -23.45 4.75
C ILE A 104 11.26 -23.98 6.15
N TYR A 105 10.99 -23.18 7.19
CA TYR A 105 11.22 -23.57 8.59
C TYR A 105 10.43 -24.81 8.99
N ILE A 106 9.14 -24.88 8.65
CA ILE A 106 8.29 -26.03 8.99
C ILE A 106 8.81 -27.29 8.29
N SER A 107 9.22 -27.18 7.03
CA SER A 107 9.81 -28.30 6.29
C SER A 107 11.12 -28.78 6.92
N ALA A 108 12.01 -27.85 7.27
CA ALA A 108 13.27 -28.16 7.94
C ALA A 108 13.05 -28.83 9.30
N GLN A 109 12.10 -28.35 10.09
CA GLN A 109 11.73 -28.98 11.37
C GLN A 109 11.19 -30.40 11.18
N GLY A 110 10.40 -30.65 10.13
CA GLY A 110 9.95 -32.00 9.78
C GLY A 110 11.11 -32.95 9.48
N GLN A 111 12.07 -32.50 8.66
CA GLN A 111 13.26 -33.29 8.34
C GLN A 111 14.14 -33.56 9.57
N LEU A 112 14.36 -32.55 10.43
CA LEU A 112 15.10 -32.73 11.67
C LEU A 112 14.42 -33.72 12.62
N ALA A 113 13.09 -33.68 12.72
CA ALA A 113 12.32 -34.63 13.52
C ALA A 113 12.38 -36.06 12.98
N GLU A 114 12.62 -36.24 11.68
CA GLU A 114 12.84 -37.53 11.02
C GLU A 114 14.32 -37.93 10.93
N GLU A 115 15.22 -37.19 11.61
CA GLU A 115 16.68 -37.36 11.57
C GLU A 115 17.25 -37.33 10.13
N GLN A 116 16.56 -36.65 9.21
CA GLN A 116 17.01 -36.45 7.84
C GLN A 116 18.00 -35.28 7.78
N PRO A 117 19.04 -35.36 6.94
CA PRO A 117 19.91 -34.23 6.70
C PRO A 117 19.15 -33.09 6.01
N LEU A 118 19.47 -31.85 6.40
CA LEU A 118 18.94 -30.67 5.72
C LEU A 118 19.68 -30.43 4.41
N GLY A 119 18.92 -30.45 3.33
CA GLY A 119 19.40 -30.32 1.96
C GLY A 119 19.24 -28.93 1.36
N SER A 120 19.13 -28.90 0.04
CA SER A 120 18.80 -27.70 -0.73
C SER A 120 17.37 -27.18 -0.48
N LEU A 121 17.06 -25.96 -0.94
CA LEU A 121 15.68 -25.44 -0.94
C LEU A 121 14.71 -26.38 -1.67
N GLN A 122 15.14 -27.03 -2.74
CA GLN A 122 14.31 -28.00 -3.47
C GLN A 122 14.11 -29.29 -2.68
N GLU A 123 15.12 -29.78 -1.97
CA GLU A 123 14.99 -30.94 -1.06
C GLU A 123 14.09 -30.65 0.13
N LEU A 124 14.04 -29.39 0.59
CA LEU A 124 13.05 -28.90 1.56
C LEU A 124 11.65 -28.75 0.95
N GLY A 125 11.45 -29.09 -0.34
CA GLY A 125 10.18 -28.96 -1.03
C GLY A 125 9.71 -27.51 -1.19
N PHE A 126 10.62 -26.54 -1.04
CA PHE A 126 10.28 -25.14 -1.15
C PHE A 126 10.18 -24.71 -2.62
N VAL A 127 8.98 -24.30 -3.02
CA VAL A 127 8.70 -23.71 -4.33
C VAL A 127 7.82 -22.49 -4.10
N PRO A 128 8.33 -21.26 -4.32
CA PRO A 128 7.50 -20.07 -4.15
C PRO A 128 6.48 -19.95 -5.29
N GLU A 129 5.40 -19.22 -5.04
CA GLU A 129 4.35 -19.00 -6.03
C GLU A 129 4.87 -18.27 -7.29
N PRO A 130 4.26 -18.51 -8.46
CA PRO A 130 4.63 -17.79 -9.69
C PRO A 130 4.46 -16.28 -9.52
N GLY A 131 5.57 -15.54 -9.67
CA GLY A 131 5.57 -14.10 -9.41
C GLY A 131 6.11 -13.71 -8.04
N ASN A 132 6.98 -14.52 -7.45
CA ASN A 132 7.66 -14.20 -6.20
C ASN A 132 8.47 -12.90 -6.31
N ARG A 133 8.33 -12.05 -5.31
CA ARG A 133 9.00 -10.74 -5.22
C ARG A 133 10.35 -10.80 -4.54
N TYR A 134 10.63 -11.89 -3.85
CA TYR A 134 11.82 -12.07 -3.02
C TYR A 134 12.74 -13.11 -3.61
N ALA A 135 14.04 -12.88 -3.50
CA ALA A 135 15.02 -13.93 -3.58
C ALA A 135 15.02 -14.72 -2.26
N TYR A 136 14.93 -16.04 -2.32
CA TYR A 136 15.01 -16.91 -1.15
C TYR A 136 16.38 -17.57 -1.14
N VAL A 137 17.11 -17.44 -0.05
CA VAL A 137 18.52 -17.84 0.05
C VAL A 137 18.69 -18.85 1.16
N LEU A 138 19.24 -20.01 0.82
CA LEU A 138 19.78 -20.95 1.78
C LEU A 138 21.31 -20.99 1.70
N ARG A 139 21.90 -20.89 0.51
CA ARG A 139 23.35 -20.77 0.32
C ARG A 139 23.63 -20.03 -0.99
N LEU A 140 24.39 -18.92 -0.97
CA LEU A 140 24.88 -18.31 -2.21
C LEU A 140 26.24 -18.90 -2.61
N PRO A 141 26.54 -19.00 -3.92
CA PRO A 141 25.65 -18.81 -5.06
C PRO A 141 24.84 -20.08 -5.42
N ASP A 142 25.02 -21.17 -4.67
CA ASP A 142 24.65 -22.52 -5.12
C ASP A 142 23.17 -22.88 -4.91
N ASP A 143 22.53 -22.34 -3.89
CA ASP A 143 21.17 -22.67 -3.47
C ASP A 143 20.38 -21.43 -3.05
N PHE A 144 19.83 -20.78 -4.07
CA PHE A 144 18.89 -19.69 -3.92
C PHE A 144 17.83 -19.74 -5.03
N VAL A 145 16.66 -19.20 -4.73
CA VAL A 145 15.60 -18.91 -5.71
C VAL A 145 15.65 -17.42 -6.01
N SER A 146 15.78 -17.05 -7.28
CA SER A 146 15.81 -15.64 -7.69
C SER A 146 14.42 -15.00 -7.66
N VAL A 147 14.40 -13.66 -7.73
CA VAL A 147 13.19 -12.89 -7.95
C VAL A 147 12.54 -13.27 -9.29
N SER A 148 11.21 -13.26 -9.36
CA SER A 148 10.47 -13.52 -10.60
C SER A 148 10.72 -12.44 -11.67
N PRO A 149 10.71 -12.77 -12.97
CA PRO A 149 10.85 -11.79 -14.06
C PRO A 149 9.80 -10.68 -14.11
N ARG A 150 8.75 -10.75 -13.28
CA ARG A 150 7.75 -9.67 -13.11
C ARG A 150 8.30 -8.46 -12.34
N PHE A 151 9.41 -8.63 -11.62
CA PHE A 151 10.05 -7.60 -10.82
C PHE A 151 11.48 -7.37 -11.30
N THR A 152 12.08 -6.27 -10.86
CA THR A 152 13.48 -5.97 -11.12
C THR A 152 14.35 -7.11 -10.60
N ALA A 153 15.17 -7.68 -11.48
CA ALA A 153 16.12 -8.70 -11.08
C ALA A 153 17.13 -8.11 -10.09
N ILE A 154 17.44 -8.85 -9.03
CA ILE A 154 18.47 -8.48 -8.05
C ILE A 154 19.68 -9.36 -8.35
N ASP A 155 20.84 -8.73 -8.50
CA ASP A 155 22.07 -9.48 -8.77
C ASP A 155 22.49 -10.30 -7.53
N PRO A 156 22.98 -11.54 -7.67
CA PRO A 156 23.45 -12.32 -6.52
C PRO A 156 24.50 -11.61 -5.65
N THR A 157 25.32 -10.73 -6.22
CA THR A 157 26.29 -9.92 -5.47
C THR A 157 25.63 -8.84 -4.62
N GLU A 158 24.52 -8.25 -5.10
CA GLU A 158 23.71 -7.30 -4.33
C GLU A 158 22.99 -8.01 -3.19
N ILE A 159 22.46 -9.21 -3.44
CA ILE A 159 21.86 -10.06 -2.40
C ILE A 159 22.89 -10.36 -1.32
N GLN A 160 24.12 -10.76 -1.70
CA GLN A 160 25.18 -11.03 -0.74
C GLN A 160 25.54 -9.78 0.08
N ALA A 161 25.69 -8.62 -0.57
CA ALA A 161 25.98 -7.37 0.11
C ALA A 161 24.88 -6.97 1.12
N ALA A 162 23.61 -7.19 0.77
CA ALA A 162 22.49 -6.94 1.67
C ALA A 162 22.49 -7.88 2.89
N LEU A 163 22.77 -9.17 2.68
CA LEU A 163 22.92 -10.16 3.76
C LEU A 163 24.08 -9.81 4.69
N ASP A 164 25.23 -9.42 4.13
CA ASP A 164 26.41 -9.02 4.90
C ASP A 164 26.13 -7.78 5.75
N THR A 165 25.47 -6.78 5.16
CA THR A 165 25.06 -5.55 5.87
C THR A 165 24.05 -5.87 6.99
N ALA A 166 23.16 -6.83 6.76
CA ALA A 166 22.21 -7.33 7.76
C ALA A 166 22.84 -8.26 8.82
N GLY A 167 24.10 -8.68 8.66
CA GLY A 167 24.75 -9.66 9.55
C GLY A 167 24.09 -11.04 9.49
N VAL A 168 23.44 -11.39 8.37
CA VAL A 168 22.76 -12.67 8.20
C VAL A 168 23.64 -13.61 7.41
N VAL A 169 23.88 -14.80 7.95
CA VAL A 169 24.61 -15.88 7.27
C VAL A 169 23.63 -17.04 7.01
N PRO A 170 22.97 -17.09 5.83
CA PRO A 170 22.14 -18.22 5.45
C PRO A 170 22.98 -19.49 5.32
N GLY A 171 22.38 -20.63 5.66
CA GLY A 171 23.02 -21.92 5.52
C GLY A 171 22.55 -22.93 6.55
N VAL A 172 23.00 -24.16 6.34
CA VAL A 172 22.95 -25.23 7.33
C VAL A 172 24.30 -25.28 8.04
N GLN A 173 24.30 -25.19 9.37
CA GLN A 173 25.49 -25.21 10.21
C GLN A 173 25.43 -26.41 11.17
N GLY A 174 26.57 -27.08 11.39
CA GLY A 174 26.66 -28.29 12.22
C GLY A 174 26.32 -29.58 11.47
N GLU A 175 26.26 -30.69 12.21
CA GLU A 175 25.93 -32.02 11.68
C GLU A 175 24.50 -32.40 12.09
N CYS A 176 23.69 -32.86 11.14
CA CYS A 176 22.31 -33.26 11.42
C CYS A 176 22.29 -34.60 12.20
N PRO A 177 21.37 -34.78 13.17
CA PRO A 177 20.16 -33.98 13.41
C PRO A 177 20.34 -32.71 14.26
N GLU A 178 21.52 -32.45 14.83
CA GLU A 178 21.80 -31.26 15.66
C GLU A 178 22.17 -30.02 14.84
N CYS A 179 21.92 -30.06 13.52
CA CYS A 179 22.24 -28.98 12.62
C CYS A 179 21.22 -27.83 12.74
N THR A 180 21.69 -26.62 12.50
CA THR A 180 20.88 -25.41 12.46
C THR A 180 20.72 -24.94 11.03
N LEU A 181 19.49 -24.64 10.61
CA LEU A 181 19.22 -23.98 9.35
C LEU A 181 18.92 -22.51 9.58
N THR A 182 19.49 -21.65 8.76
CA THR A 182 19.13 -20.24 8.63
C THR A 182 18.80 -19.97 7.17
N ALA A 183 17.57 -19.57 6.89
CA ALA A 183 17.13 -19.16 5.56
C ALA A 183 16.83 -17.66 5.57
N ALA A 184 17.11 -17.00 4.45
CA ALA A 184 16.82 -15.58 4.27
C ALA A 184 15.92 -15.34 3.06
N CYS A 185 15.19 -14.23 3.10
CA CYS A 185 14.60 -13.66 1.91
C CYS A 185 15.12 -12.24 1.77
N VAL A 186 15.37 -11.83 0.52
CA VAL A 186 15.87 -10.50 0.17
C VAL A 186 15.00 -9.94 -0.94
N GLY A 187 14.59 -8.69 -0.83
CA GLY A 187 13.80 -8.04 -1.87
C GLY A 187 13.61 -6.57 -1.59
N ASN A 188 13.13 -5.85 -2.58
CA ASN A 188 12.88 -4.42 -2.50
C ASN A 188 11.37 -4.17 -2.38
N VAL A 189 10.88 -3.76 -1.20
CA VAL A 189 9.44 -3.64 -0.94
C VAL A 189 8.84 -2.36 -1.52
N ASP A 190 9.55 -1.24 -1.48
CA ASP A 190 9.06 0.09 -1.85
C ASP A 190 9.76 0.71 -3.08
N ASN A 191 10.64 -0.06 -3.72
CA ASN A 191 11.31 0.24 -4.99
C ASN A 191 12.29 1.42 -4.88
N ASP A 192 13.12 1.41 -3.85
CA ASP A 192 14.23 2.35 -3.65
C ASP A 192 15.60 1.67 -3.91
N ASP A 193 16.71 2.27 -3.45
CA ASP A 193 18.05 1.74 -3.69
C ASP A 193 18.50 0.73 -2.62
N THR A 194 17.66 0.46 -1.63
CA THR A 194 17.97 -0.42 -0.50
C THR A 194 17.16 -1.73 -0.59
N LEU A 195 17.74 -2.78 0.01
CA LEU A 195 17.13 -4.11 0.01
C LEU A 195 16.73 -4.46 1.42
N ASP A 196 15.46 -4.85 1.57
CA ASP A 196 14.99 -5.40 2.81
C ASP A 196 15.46 -6.86 2.97
N VAL A 197 15.84 -7.22 4.20
CA VAL A 197 16.34 -8.56 4.53
C VAL A 197 15.57 -9.15 5.70
N TRP A 198 14.96 -10.31 5.46
CA TRP A 198 14.39 -11.13 6.53
C TRP A 198 15.14 -12.43 6.64
N SER A 199 15.18 -12.98 7.86
CA SER A 199 15.62 -14.36 8.05
C SER A 199 14.83 -15.10 9.11
N ILE A 200 14.87 -16.42 8.99
CA ILE A 200 14.31 -17.38 9.93
C ILE A 200 15.37 -18.44 10.22
N SER A 201 15.37 -18.99 11.43
CA SER A 201 16.30 -20.06 11.81
C SER A 201 15.65 -21.11 12.68
N THR A 202 16.21 -22.31 12.68
CA THR A 202 15.87 -23.39 13.62
C THR A 202 16.55 -23.25 14.97
N ALA A 203 17.53 -22.36 15.12
CA ALA A 203 18.16 -22.03 16.40
C ALA A 203 17.82 -20.61 16.87
N GLU A 204 18.09 -20.37 18.14
CA GLU A 204 18.04 -19.04 18.74
C GLU A 204 19.14 -18.17 18.14
N ARG A 205 18.82 -16.90 17.89
CA ARG A 205 19.75 -15.92 17.32
C ARG A 205 19.69 -14.63 18.12
N THR A 206 20.60 -13.71 17.84
CA THR A 206 20.58 -12.37 18.41
C THR A 206 20.56 -11.35 17.28
N ASP A 207 19.75 -10.30 17.42
CA ASP A 207 19.78 -9.16 16.50
C ASP A 207 21.01 -8.26 16.74
N ALA A 208 21.19 -7.25 15.87
CA ALA A 208 22.28 -6.28 15.98
C ALA A 208 22.27 -5.48 17.31
N ASN A 209 21.14 -5.44 18.03
CA ASN A 209 20.97 -4.70 19.29
C ASN A 209 21.10 -5.61 20.53
N GLY A 210 21.43 -6.90 20.37
CA GLY A 210 21.54 -7.83 21.48
C GLY A 210 20.22 -8.48 21.92
N LYS A 211 19.11 -8.28 21.18
CA LYS A 211 17.82 -8.92 21.48
C LYS A 211 17.81 -10.35 20.97
N ALA A 212 17.40 -11.29 21.82
CA ALA A 212 17.18 -12.67 21.42
C ALA A 212 16.00 -12.80 20.43
N ILE A 213 16.22 -13.56 19.36
CA ILE A 213 15.24 -13.94 18.34
C ILE A 213 15.02 -15.44 18.51
N ALA A 214 13.78 -15.82 18.83
CA ALA A 214 13.45 -17.22 19.09
C ALA A 214 13.54 -18.08 17.81
N PRO A 215 13.78 -19.40 17.93
CA PRO A 215 13.64 -20.33 16.82
C PRO A 215 12.29 -20.17 16.11
N GLY A 216 12.34 -20.14 14.78
CA GLY A 216 11.17 -19.97 13.93
C GLY A 216 10.62 -18.54 13.88
N GLU A 217 11.12 -17.58 14.64
CA GLU A 217 10.72 -16.17 14.50
C GLU A 217 11.32 -15.58 13.22
N VAL A 218 10.45 -15.07 12.33
CA VAL A 218 10.91 -14.31 11.16
C VAL A 218 11.25 -12.91 11.64
N PHE A 219 12.52 -12.53 11.49
CA PHE A 219 13.01 -11.22 11.90
C PHE A 219 13.33 -10.39 10.66
N ASN A 220 12.94 -9.11 10.68
CA ASN A 220 13.36 -8.13 9.68
C ASN A 220 14.62 -7.41 10.17
N HIS A 221 15.73 -7.55 9.46
CA HIS A 221 17.01 -6.92 9.83
C HIS A 221 17.15 -5.52 9.26
N MET A 222 16.59 -5.30 8.07
CA MET A 222 16.65 -4.03 7.34
C MET A 222 15.23 -3.70 6.91
N ASN A 223 14.57 -2.83 7.68
CA ASN A 223 13.24 -2.30 7.38
C ASN A 223 13.36 -0.79 7.18
N ASP A 224 13.57 -0.37 5.94
CA ASP A 224 13.61 1.02 5.50
C ASP A 224 12.24 1.57 5.09
N VAL A 225 11.26 0.68 4.89
CA VAL A 225 9.86 1.05 4.66
C VAL A 225 9.41 2.05 5.73
N GLN A 226 9.12 3.28 5.31
CA GLN A 226 8.63 4.36 6.17
C GLN A 226 7.33 3.91 6.87
N GLU A 227 7.38 3.69 8.19
CA GLU A 227 6.22 3.34 9.03
C GLU A 227 5.26 4.49 9.30
#